data_AF-A0A514LMT0-F1
#
_entry.id   AF-A0A514LMT0-F1
#
_cell.length_a   1.000
_cell.length_b   1.000
_cell.length_c   1.000
_cell.angle_alpha   90.00
_cell.angle_beta   90.00
_cell.angle_gamma   90.00
#
_symmetry.space_group_name_H-M   'P 1'
#
loop_
_entity.id
_entity.type
_entity.pdbx_description
1 polymer ?
#
loop_
_entity_poly.entity_id
_entity_poly.type
_entity_poly.pdbx_seq_one_letter_code
_entity_poly.pdbx_strand_id
1 'polypeptide(L)' 'MGKKQKTTWAEAKKRCRLNQADIQMAKELGMTPKSLLKNIPSPSQQWKAPVKVWVRELYEEKFGATHD' A
#
# COMPACT_ATOMS: atom_id res chain seq x y z
N MET A 1 20.34 -21.14 -1.19
CA MET A 1 19.68 -20.43 -0.07
C MET A 1 19.06 -19.14 -0.59
N GLY A 2 17.74 -19.06 -0.65
CA GLY A 2 17.05 -17.88 -1.20
C GLY A 2 17.24 -16.66 -0.30
N LYS A 3 17.82 -15.59 -0.83
CA LYS A 3 17.94 -14.30 -0.13
C LYS A 3 16.53 -13.84 0.25
N LYS A 4 16.19 -13.91 1.54
CA LYS A 4 15.00 -13.22 2.09
C LYS A 4 15.27 -11.72 1.93
N GLN A 5 14.92 -11.18 0.75
CA GLN A 5 14.97 -9.74 0.48
C GLN A 5 14.15 -9.07 1.59
N LYS A 6 14.81 -8.32 2.47
CA LYS A 6 14.14 -7.53 3.49
C LYS A 6 13.31 -6.48 2.76
N THR A 7 12.01 -6.72 2.62
CA THR A 7 11.11 -5.75 1.98
C THR A 7 11.04 -4.52 2.86
N THR A 8 11.57 -3.40 2.38
CA THR A 8 11.59 -2.14 3.13
C THR A 8 10.47 -1.23 2.67
N TRP A 9 10.06 -0.30 3.55
CA TRP A 9 9.14 0.78 3.19
C TRP A 9 9.65 1.63 2.02
N ALA A 10 10.97 1.79 1.89
CA ALA A 10 11.59 2.50 0.78
C ALA A 10 11.36 1.79 -0.56
N GLU A 11 11.49 0.47 -0.59
CA GLU A 11 11.21 -0.32 -1.80
C GLU A 11 9.72 -0.27 -2.17
N ALA A 12 8.84 -0.46 -1.18
CA ALA A 12 7.39 -0.36 -1.37
C ALA A 12 6.99 1.03 -1.89
N LYS A 13 7.55 2.09 -1.33
CA LYS A 13 7.33 3.47 -1.76
C LYS A 13 7.68 3.66 -3.24
N LYS A 14 8.85 3.18 -3.66
CA LYS A 14 9.32 3.29 -5.05
C LYS A 14 8.45 2.49 -6.02
N ARG A 15 8.15 1.22 -5.70
CA ARG A 15 7.40 0.34 -6.60
C ARG A 15 5.91 0.68 -6.69
N CYS A 16 5.29 1.06 -5.57
CA CYS A 16 3.88 1.42 -5.50
C CYS A 16 3.60 2.92 -5.77
N ARG A 17 4.65 3.71 -6.05
CA ARG A 17 4.57 5.17 -6.27
C ARG A 17 3.85 5.91 -5.12
N LEU A 18 4.12 5.49 -3.89
CA LEU A 18 3.53 6.07 -2.68
C LEU A 18 4.32 7.31 -2.24
N ASN A 19 3.64 8.28 -1.64
CA ASN A 19 4.29 9.40 -0.96
C ASN A 19 4.44 9.11 0.55
N GLN A 20 4.97 10.06 1.33
CA GLN A 20 5.15 9.86 2.77
C GLN A 20 3.82 9.72 3.52
N ALA A 21 2.78 10.46 3.11
CA ALA A 21 1.45 10.40 3.70
C ALA A 21 0.79 9.04 3.44
N ASP A 22 0.86 8.52 2.20
CA ASP A 22 0.31 7.20 1.85
C ASP A 22 1.01 6.09 2.67
N ILE A 23 2.32 6.23 2.95
CA ILE A 23 3.07 5.29 3.80
C ILE A 23 2.61 5.38 5.26
N GLN A 24 2.32 6.58 5.76
CA GLN A 24 1.80 6.78 7.11
C GLN A 24 0.39 6.18 7.24
N MET A 25 -0.50 6.45 6.28
CA MET A 25 -1.83 5.84 6.20
C MET A 25 -1.75 4.30 6.18
N ALA A 26 -0.87 3.74 5.35
CA ALA A 26 -0.67 2.30 5.30
C ALA A 26 -0.20 1.72 6.64
N LYS A 27 0.65 2.44 7.39
CA LYS A 27 1.08 2.03 8.74
C LYS A 27 -0.06 2.08 9.76
N GLU A 28 -0.87 3.14 9.73
CA GLU A 28 -2.04 3.30 10.60
C GLU A 28 -3.10 2.21 10.33
N LEU A 29 -3.22 1.78 9.07
CA LEU A 29 -4.01 0.63 8.66
C LEU A 29 -3.39 -0.73 9.02
N GLY A 30 -2.20 -0.76 9.65
CA GLY A 30 -1.51 -2.00 10.01
C GLY A 30 -0.89 -2.76 8.83
N MET A 31 -0.74 -2.12 7.67
CA MET A 31 -0.12 -2.73 6.50
C MET A 31 1.40 -2.85 6.65
N THR A 32 1.99 -3.77 5.87
CA THR A 32 3.44 -3.97 5.82
C THR A 32 3.98 -3.67 4.42
N PRO A 33 5.27 -3.36 4.25
CA PRO A 33 5.88 -3.19 2.93
C PRO A 33 5.65 -4.39 2.02
N LYS A 34 5.65 -5.59 2.60
CA LYS A 34 5.44 -6.85 1.90
C LYS A 34 4.00 -6.99 1.37
N SER A 35 2.98 -6.57 2.14
CA SER A 35 1.60 -6.62 1.65
C SER A 35 1.36 -5.62 0.52
N LEU A 36 1.97 -4.42 0.60
CA LEU A 36 1.89 -3.42 -0.47
C LEU A 36 2.49 -3.93 -1.78
N LEU A 37 3.69 -4.55 -1.73
CA LEU A 37 4.32 -5.09 -2.93
C LEU A 37 3.54 -6.26 -3.56
N LYS A 38 2.93 -7.11 -2.73
CA LYS A 38 2.09 -8.21 -3.22
C LYS A 38 0.80 -7.74 -3.89
N ASN A 39 0.34 -6.52 -3.58
CA ASN A 39 -0.88 -5.95 -4.15
C ASN A 39 -0.62 -5.05 -5.37
N ILE A 40 0.63 -4.98 -5.87
CA ILE A 40 0.90 -4.29 -7.14
C ILE A 40 0.17 -5.04 -8.26
N PRO A 41 -0.77 -4.40 -8.97
CA PRO A 41 -1.48 -5.06 -10.06
C PRO A 41 -0.54 -5.38 -11.23
N SER A 42 -0.69 -6.55 -11.82
CA SER A 42 -0.02 -6.90 -13.08
C SER A 42 -0.72 -6.22 -14.27
N PRO A 43 -0.06 -6.11 -15.44
CA PRO A 43 -0.70 -5.56 -16.65
C PRO A 43 -2.00 -6.25 -17.06
N SER A 44 -2.17 -7.53 -16.70
CA SER A 44 -3.40 -8.32 -16.91
C SER A 44 -4.50 -8.06 -15.88
N GLN A 45 -4.21 -7.37 -14.77
CA GLN A 45 -5.15 -7.06 -13.68
C GLN A 45 -5.58 -5.59 -13.74
N GLN A 46 -6.05 -5.13 -14.90
CA GLN A 46 -6.48 -3.74 -15.10
C GLN A 46 -7.68 -3.34 -14.22
N TRP A 47 -8.47 -4.32 -13.77
CA TRP A 47 -9.59 -4.12 -12.85
C TRP A 47 -9.16 -3.81 -11.41
N LYS A 48 -7.88 -3.99 -11.06
CA LYS A 48 -7.37 -3.65 -9.73
C LYS A 48 -6.88 -2.21 -9.69
N ALA A 49 -7.36 -1.46 -8.71
CA ALA A 49 -6.86 -0.13 -8.43
C ALA A 49 -5.34 -0.17 -8.08
N PRO A 50 -4.58 0.87 -8.44
CA PRO A 50 -3.20 1.01 -7.96
C PRO A 50 -3.15 1.04 -6.44
N VAL A 51 -2.11 0.46 -5.85
CA VAL A 51 -1.92 0.37 -4.38
C VAL A 51 -2.06 1.73 -3.69
N LYS A 52 -1.65 2.82 -4.34
CA LYS A 52 -1.82 4.19 -3.81
C LYS A 52 -3.29 4.57 -3.58
N VAL A 53 -4.16 4.26 -4.53
CA VAL A 53 -5.59 4.58 -4.45
C VAL A 53 -6.22 3.71 -3.37
N TRP A 54 -5.93 2.41 -3.41
CA TRP A 54 -6.43 1.44 -2.43
C TRP A 54 -6.09 1.78 -0.98
N VAL A 55 -4.85 2.24 -0.70
CA VAL A 55 -4.46 2.68 0.65
C VAL A 55 -5.28 3.88 1.12
N ARG A 56 -5.59 4.82 0.24
CA ARG A 56 -6.39 6.01 0.58
C ARG A 56 -7.85 5.65 0.82
N GLU A 57 -8.43 4.85 -0.06
CA GLU A 57 -9.81 4.36 0.09
C GLU A 57 -10.00 3.63 1.41
N LEU A 58 -9.10 2.70 1.74
CA LEU A 58 -9.15 2.00 3.03
C LEU A 58 -8.95 2.93 4.22
N TYR A 59 -8.10 3.94 4.07
CA TYR A 59 -7.89 4.94 5.12
C TYR A 59 -9.15 5.77 5.34
N GLU A 60 -9.79 6.23 4.27
CA GLU A 60 -11.06 6.96 4.32
C GLU A 60 -12.20 6.09 4.84
N GLU A 61 -12.28 4.81 4.49
CA GLU A 61 -13.28 3.87 5.02
C GLU A 61 -13.10 3.66 6.54
N LYS A 62 -11.85 3.54 6.99
CA LYS A 62 -11.52 3.27 8.40
C LYS A 62 -11.55 4.50 9.30
N PHE A 63 -11.12 5.65 8.79
CA PHE A 63 -10.89 6.87 9.57
C PHE A 63 -11.73 8.06 9.08
N GLY A 64 -12.28 8.01 7.86
CA GLY A 64 -13.10 9.08 7.28
C GLY A 64 -14.59 8.99 7.61
N ALA A 65 -15.10 7.83 8.07
CA ALA A 65 -16.49 7.66 8.46
C ALA A 65 -16.77 7.92 9.96
N THR A 66 -15.78 8.41 10.73
CA THR A 66 -15.96 8.80 12.14
C THR A 66 -16.12 10.32 12.28
N HIS A 67 -16.93 10.91 11.42
CA HIS A 67 -17.37 12.31 11.55
C HIS A 67 -18.80 12.47 11.00
N ASP A 68 -19.74 11.68 11.53
CA ASP A 68 -21.11 12.07 11.96
C ASP A 68 -21.87 10.81 12.41
#